data_AF-A0A5C7LFB3-F1
#
_entry.id   AF-A0A5C7LFB3-F1
#
_cell.length_a   1.000
_cell.length_b   1.000
_cell.length_c   1.000
_cell.angle_alpha   90.00
_cell.angle_beta   90.00
_cell.angle_gamma   90.00
#
_symmetry.space_group_name_H-M   'P 1'
#
loop_
_entity.id
_entity.type
_entity.pdbx_description
1 polymer ?
#
loop_
_entity_poly.entity_id
_entity_poly.type
_entity_poly.pdbx_seq_one_letter_code
_entity_poly.pdbx_strand_id
1 'polypeptide(L)'
;MNLKNLIRKRNRRRRLRDRAKRKGWAGAVKRHNKAIRKLNILIRTARRQRVISREEWGAAPPNGSYTPQYSVKAGVQHHDAYPALPATASVASEMDHMRKLQAGHLAQGWTDIGYAYVVFPSGRIYEGRPAEYVGAHTLNHNTGYAGWCLNGNYEVDKPTKAAIVSCHRVRRMMGVADKPLYGHYQLNPTACPGKNLKPYLNNGI
;
A
#
# COMPACT_ATOMS: atom_id res chain seq x y z
N MET A 1 54.30 37.63 -9.36
CA MET A 1 53.56 36.80 -8.37
C MET A 1 54.33 35.50 -8.13
N ASN A 2 54.74 35.19 -6.89
CA ASN A 2 55.66 34.07 -6.59
C ASN A 2 55.00 32.67 -6.72
N LEU A 3 55.68 31.73 -7.40
CA LEU A 3 55.25 30.35 -7.64
C LEU A 3 54.83 29.60 -6.34
N LYS A 4 55.52 29.86 -5.22
CA LYS A 4 55.18 29.30 -3.89
C LYS A 4 53.77 29.73 -3.43
N ASN A 5 53.35 30.95 -3.75
CA ASN A 5 52.01 31.45 -3.42
C ASN A 5 50.92 30.83 -4.32
N LEU A 6 51.23 30.54 -5.58
CA LEU A 6 50.32 29.83 -6.49
C LEU A 6 50.04 28.40 -6.01
N ILE A 7 51.10 27.68 -5.61
CA ILE A 7 51.01 26.30 -5.10
C ILE A 7 50.20 26.26 -3.80
N ARG A 8 50.43 27.20 -2.88
CA ARG A 8 49.63 27.33 -1.64
C ARG A 8 48.15 27.58 -1.93
N LYS A 9 47.81 28.48 -2.87
CA LYS A 9 46.41 28.74 -3.27
C LYS A 9 45.75 27.50 -3.89
N ARG A 10 46.44 26.77 -4.77
CA ARG A 10 45.96 25.52 -5.38
C ARG A 10 45.69 24.43 -4.34
N ASN A 11 46.61 24.23 -3.39
CA ASN A 11 46.45 23.24 -2.33
C ASN A 11 45.30 23.58 -1.37
N ARG A 12 45.11 24.87 -1.04
CA ARG A 12 43.97 25.34 -0.24
C ARG A 12 42.63 25.07 -0.95
N ARG A 13 42.52 25.37 -2.25
CA ARG A 13 41.32 25.08 -3.06
C ARG A 13 41.00 23.58 -3.10
N ARG A 14 42.00 22.72 -3.28
CA ARG A 14 41.83 21.25 -3.24
C ARG A 14 41.29 20.78 -1.89
N ARG A 15 41.88 21.22 -0.78
CA ARG A 15 41.42 20.87 0.59
C ARG A 15 39.99 21.34 0.86
N LEU A 16 39.63 22.54 0.42
CA LEU A 16 38.27 23.07 0.56
C LEU A 16 37.26 22.24 -0.24
N ARG A 17 37.60 21.85 -1.47
CA ARG A 17 36.77 20.98 -2.31
C ARG A 17 36.59 19.59 -1.70
N ASP A 18 37.66 18.99 -1.18
CA ASP A 18 37.61 17.66 -0.56
C ASP A 18 36.81 17.70 0.76
N ARG A 19 36.93 18.77 1.54
CA ARG A 19 36.11 19.01 2.75
C ARG A 19 34.64 19.24 2.39
N ALA A 20 34.35 19.97 1.31
CA ALA A 20 32.98 20.16 0.81
C ALA A 20 32.37 18.84 0.31
N LYS A 21 33.12 18.02 -0.44
CA LYS A 21 32.69 16.66 -0.84
C LYS A 21 32.41 15.76 0.36
N ARG A 22 33.30 15.71 1.36
CA ARG A 22 33.10 14.92 2.59
C ARG A 22 31.90 15.41 3.41
N LYS A 23 31.71 16.73 3.54
CA LYS A 23 30.52 17.30 4.20
C LYS A 23 29.23 16.98 3.44
N GLY A 24 29.25 17.07 2.11
CA GLY A 24 28.14 16.70 1.24
C GLY A 24 27.75 15.23 1.38
N TRP A 25 28.76 14.34 1.35
CA TRP A 25 28.58 12.91 1.56
C TRP A 25 28.07 12.58 2.97
N ALA A 26 28.68 13.14 4.03
CA ALA A 26 28.21 12.95 5.40
C ALA A 26 26.76 13.46 5.60
N GLY A 27 26.40 14.57 4.96
CA GLY A 27 25.03 15.08 4.93
C GLY A 27 24.06 14.14 4.22
N ALA A 28 24.46 13.57 3.08
CA ALA A 28 23.66 12.58 2.35
C ALA A 28 23.46 11.30 3.17
N VAL A 29 24.52 10.77 3.80
CA VAL A 29 24.46 9.60 4.69
C VAL A 29 23.53 9.86 5.88
N LYS A 30 23.62 11.03 6.53
CA LYS A 30 22.70 11.39 7.63
C LYS A 30 21.24 11.42 7.18
N ARG A 31 20.94 11.99 6.01
CA ARG A 31 19.58 12.01 5.46
C ARG A 31 19.08 10.61 5.13
N HIS A 32 19.93 9.79 4.51
CA HIS A 32 19.63 8.40 4.21
C HIS A 32 19.33 7.60 5.49
N ASN A 33 20.17 7.71 6.52
CA ASN A 33 19.96 7.06 7.81
C ASN A 33 18.67 7.54 8.51
N LYS A 34 18.33 8.83 8.41
CA LYS A 34 17.06 9.36 8.91
C LYS A 34 15.86 8.76 8.17
N ALA A 35 15.95 8.61 6.84
CA ALA A 35 14.91 7.99 6.03
C ALA A 35 14.72 6.51 6.39
N ILE A 36 15.81 5.75 6.53
CA ILE A 36 15.79 4.35 6.99
C ILE A 36 15.13 4.24 8.36
N ARG A 37 15.53 5.08 9.33
CA ARG A 37 14.92 5.09 10.67
C ARG A 37 13.42 5.34 10.60
N LYS A 38 12.98 6.30 9.80
CA LYS A 38 11.55 6.60 9.60
C LYS A 38 10.80 5.42 8.98
N LEU A 39 11.39 4.75 7.98
CA LEU A 39 10.81 3.56 7.36
C LEU A 39 10.71 2.39 8.34
N ASN A 40 11.75 2.14 9.14
CA ASN A 40 11.74 1.09 10.15
C ASN A 40 10.67 1.31 11.22
N ILE A 41 10.42 2.57 11.61
CA ILE A 41 9.30 2.91 12.50
C ILE A 41 7.97 2.55 11.83
N LEU A 42 7.74 2.96 10.58
CA LEU A 42 6.52 2.62 9.84
C LEU A 42 6.30 1.10 9.73
N ILE A 43 7.34 0.34 9.40
CA ILE A 43 7.28 -1.12 9.32
C ILE A 43 6.92 -1.73 10.68
N ARG A 44 7.54 -1.26 11.78
CA ARG A 44 7.23 -1.74 13.14
C ARG A 44 5.80 -1.40 13.55
N THR A 45 5.34 -0.18 13.27
CA THR A 45 3.95 0.23 13.53
C THR A 45 2.98 -0.64 12.74
N ALA A 46 3.18 -0.80 11.43
CA ALA A 46 2.31 -1.61 10.59
C ALA A 46 2.28 -3.09 11.01
N ARG A 47 3.39 -3.64 11.53
CA ARG A 47 3.44 -5.01 12.09
C ARG A 47 2.65 -5.15 13.40
N ARG A 48 2.61 -4.11 14.23
CA ARG A 48 1.88 -4.10 15.52
C ARG A 48 0.41 -3.74 15.37
N GLN A 49 0.06 -3.08 14.29
CA GLN A 49 -1.31 -2.65 14.01
C GLN A 49 -2.19 -3.89 13.89
N ARG A 50 -3.24 -4.01 14.70
CA ARG A 50 -4.21 -5.09 14.49
C ARG A 50 -5.01 -4.87 13.21
N VAL A 51 -5.58 -5.95 12.68
CA VAL A 51 -6.66 -5.85 11.68
C VAL A 51 -7.94 -5.51 12.45
N ILE A 52 -8.70 -4.55 11.96
CA ILE A 52 -10.03 -4.24 12.51
C ILE A 52 -11.00 -5.25 11.90
N SER A 53 -11.57 -6.09 12.76
CA SER A 53 -12.45 -7.20 12.37
C SER A 53 -13.80 -6.71 11.84
N ARG A 54 -14.51 -7.61 11.16
CA ARG A 54 -15.88 -7.38 10.67
C ARG A 54 -16.83 -6.90 11.76
N GLU A 55 -16.78 -7.52 12.93
CA GLU A 55 -17.61 -7.18 14.08
C GLU A 55 -17.33 -5.74 14.54
N GLU A 56 -16.06 -5.36 14.59
CA GLU A 56 -15.65 -4.05 15.10
C GLU A 56 -16.06 -2.89 14.20
N TRP A 57 -15.98 -3.04 12.87
CA TRP A 57 -16.46 -2.00 11.97
C TRP A 57 -17.97 -2.07 11.72
N GLY A 58 -18.67 -3.08 12.27
CA GLY A 58 -20.10 -3.25 12.15
C GLY A 58 -20.52 -3.71 10.75
N ALA A 59 -19.89 -4.77 10.27
CA ALA A 59 -20.26 -5.41 9.01
C ALA A 59 -21.69 -5.93 9.04
N ALA A 60 -22.44 -5.66 7.97
CA ALA A 60 -23.68 -6.36 7.70
C ALA A 60 -23.41 -7.86 7.46
N PRO A 61 -24.38 -8.73 7.75
CA PRO A 61 -24.29 -10.14 7.36
C PRO A 61 -24.20 -10.27 5.82
N PRO A 62 -23.56 -11.33 5.31
CA PRO A 62 -23.54 -11.60 3.88
C PRO A 62 -24.92 -11.95 3.33
N ASN A 63 -25.17 -11.60 2.08
CA ASN A 63 -26.33 -12.03 1.31
C ASN A 63 -26.10 -13.43 0.72
N GLY A 64 -26.22 -14.45 1.56
CA GLY A 64 -26.05 -15.86 1.20
C GLY A 64 -24.72 -16.46 1.65
N SER A 65 -24.42 -17.66 1.15
CA SER A 65 -23.25 -18.45 1.54
C SER A 65 -22.01 -18.09 0.72
N TYR A 66 -20.85 -18.15 1.36
CA TYR A 66 -19.57 -18.03 0.68
C TYR A 66 -19.17 -19.33 -0.01
N THR A 67 -18.36 -19.21 -1.06
CA THR A 67 -17.69 -20.36 -1.70
C THR A 67 -16.28 -20.51 -1.13
N PRO A 68 -15.93 -21.67 -0.53
CA PRO A 68 -14.59 -21.89 0.01
C PRO A 68 -13.48 -21.78 -1.04
N GLN A 69 -12.31 -21.32 -0.60
CA GLN A 69 -11.11 -21.20 -1.41
C GLN A 69 -9.93 -21.90 -0.71
N TYR A 70 -9.49 -23.02 -1.28
CA TYR A 70 -8.47 -23.87 -0.67
C TYR A 70 -7.02 -23.45 -0.98
N SER A 71 -6.80 -22.71 -2.07
CA SER A 71 -5.47 -22.22 -2.44
C SER A 71 -5.53 -20.88 -3.17
N VAL A 72 -4.54 -20.03 -2.93
CA VAL A 72 -4.31 -18.77 -3.66
C VAL A 72 -3.05 -18.90 -4.52
N LYS A 73 -3.13 -18.54 -5.81
CA LYS A 73 -2.01 -18.57 -6.77
C LYS A 73 -1.43 -17.18 -7.07
N ALA A 74 -2.18 -16.11 -6.82
CA ALA A 74 -1.74 -14.74 -7.05
C ALA A 74 -2.50 -13.73 -6.18
N GLY A 75 -1.94 -12.53 -6.04
CA GLY A 75 -2.63 -11.39 -5.42
C GLY A 75 -3.11 -10.38 -6.45
N VAL A 76 -4.18 -9.64 -6.14
CA VAL A 76 -4.69 -8.54 -6.96
C VAL A 76 -4.88 -7.30 -6.08
N GLN A 77 -4.13 -6.24 -6.39
CA GLN A 77 -4.27 -4.94 -5.74
C GLN A 77 -5.35 -4.12 -6.44
N HIS A 78 -6.27 -3.58 -5.64
CA HIS A 78 -7.34 -2.68 -6.08
C HIS A 78 -7.24 -1.30 -5.45
N HIS A 79 -7.96 -0.35 -6.04
CA HIS A 79 -8.45 0.85 -5.39
C HIS A 79 -9.99 0.84 -5.39
N ASP A 80 -10.65 1.65 -4.57
CA ASP A 80 -12.13 1.70 -4.57
C ASP A 80 -12.69 2.84 -5.43
N ALA A 81 -11.82 3.68 -6.00
CA ALA A 81 -12.14 4.83 -6.84
C ALA A 81 -12.96 5.94 -6.16
N TYR A 82 -13.15 5.88 -4.83
CA TYR A 82 -13.61 7.01 -4.04
C TYR A 82 -12.44 7.99 -3.81
N PRO A 83 -12.69 9.28 -3.50
CA PRO A 83 -11.63 10.15 -3.00
C PRO A 83 -10.94 9.52 -1.78
N ALA A 84 -9.60 9.51 -1.77
CA ALA A 84 -8.86 8.97 -0.64
C ALA A 84 -9.19 9.73 0.64
N LEU A 85 -9.53 9.01 1.71
CA LEU A 85 -9.61 9.63 3.03
C LEU A 85 -8.24 10.18 3.43
N PRO A 86 -8.17 11.26 4.22
CA PRO A 86 -6.89 11.79 4.66
C PRO A 86 -6.14 10.77 5.52
N ALA A 87 -4.81 10.83 5.50
CA ALA A 87 -3.97 9.96 6.35
C ALA A 87 -4.26 10.10 7.86
N THR A 88 -4.90 11.22 8.25
CA THR A 88 -5.32 11.56 9.61
C THR A 88 -6.80 11.26 9.87
N ALA A 89 -7.49 10.56 8.97
CA ALA A 89 -8.89 10.19 9.15
C ALA A 89 -9.10 9.50 10.50
N SER A 90 -10.28 9.71 11.09
CA SER A 90 -10.66 9.01 12.31
C SER A 90 -10.99 7.54 12.01
N VAL A 91 -10.90 6.68 13.03
CA VAL A 91 -11.35 5.28 12.91
C VAL A 91 -12.83 5.21 12.51
N ALA A 92 -13.67 6.10 13.05
CA ALA A 92 -15.09 6.16 12.74
C ALA A 92 -15.35 6.48 11.26
N SER A 93 -14.63 7.46 10.70
CA SER A 93 -14.78 7.81 9.27
C SER A 93 -14.40 6.66 8.33
N GLU A 94 -13.39 5.88 8.70
CA GLU A 94 -12.99 4.70 7.93
C GLU A 94 -13.98 3.54 8.08
N MET A 95 -14.53 3.32 9.29
CA MET A 95 -15.62 2.36 9.51
C MET A 95 -16.87 2.71 8.71
N ASP A 96 -17.25 3.99 8.66
CA ASP A 96 -18.37 4.44 7.83
C ASP A 96 -18.12 4.23 6.35
N HIS A 97 -16.88 4.40 5.89
CA HIS A 97 -16.51 4.10 4.52
C HIS A 97 -16.59 2.60 4.22
N MET A 98 -16.16 1.74 5.15
CA MET A 98 -16.31 0.28 5.02
C MET A 98 -17.78 -0.13 4.85
N ARG A 99 -18.67 0.42 5.69
CA ARG A 99 -20.12 0.16 5.59
C ARG A 99 -20.69 0.62 4.26
N LYS A 100 -20.28 1.79 3.75
CA LYS A 100 -20.69 2.29 2.43
C LYS A 100 -20.22 1.38 1.29
N LEU A 101 -18.96 0.92 1.33
CA LEU A 101 -18.44 -0.03 0.35
C LEU A 101 -19.21 -1.35 0.38
N GLN A 102 -19.47 -1.89 1.56
CA GLN A 102 -20.23 -3.13 1.71
C GLN A 102 -21.66 -2.96 1.18
N ALA A 103 -22.37 -1.92 1.61
CA ALA A 103 -23.73 -1.63 1.15
C ALA A 103 -23.81 -1.48 -0.38
N GLY A 104 -22.82 -0.80 -0.99
CA GLY A 104 -22.74 -0.65 -2.45
C GLY A 104 -22.54 -1.97 -3.19
N HIS A 105 -21.75 -2.90 -2.65
CA HIS A 105 -21.58 -4.24 -3.24
C HIS A 105 -22.81 -5.13 -3.03
N LEU A 106 -23.44 -5.07 -1.86
CA LEU A 106 -24.69 -5.79 -1.59
C LEU A 106 -25.81 -5.31 -2.52
N ALA A 107 -25.91 -4.00 -2.77
CA ALA A 107 -26.87 -3.43 -3.71
C ALA A 107 -26.63 -3.86 -5.17
N GLN A 108 -25.41 -4.28 -5.52
CA GLN A 108 -25.08 -4.90 -6.81
C GLN A 108 -25.41 -6.40 -6.87
N GLY A 109 -25.99 -6.96 -5.81
CA GLY A 109 -26.33 -8.38 -5.71
C GLY A 109 -25.15 -9.28 -5.32
N TRP A 110 -24.03 -8.71 -4.86
CA TRP A 110 -22.90 -9.52 -4.41
C TRP A 110 -23.22 -10.12 -3.03
N THR A 111 -22.62 -11.27 -2.73
CA THR A 111 -22.77 -11.91 -1.40
C THR A 111 -22.27 -11.01 -0.28
N ASP A 112 -21.22 -10.23 -0.53
CA ASP A 112 -20.63 -9.31 0.45
C ASP A 112 -19.64 -8.36 -0.26
N ILE A 113 -18.96 -7.50 0.50
CA ILE A 113 -17.80 -6.74 0.04
C ILE A 113 -16.84 -7.64 -0.78
N GLY A 114 -16.42 -7.16 -1.95
CA GLY A 114 -15.70 -7.98 -2.91
C GLY A 114 -14.26 -8.30 -2.54
N TYR A 115 -13.67 -7.57 -1.59
CA TYR A 115 -12.27 -7.64 -1.20
C TYR A 115 -12.09 -8.39 0.13
N ALA A 116 -10.98 -9.11 0.29
CA ALA A 116 -10.66 -9.77 1.54
C ALA A 116 -10.21 -8.78 2.63
N TYR A 117 -9.51 -7.71 2.22
CA TYR A 117 -9.09 -6.64 3.11
C TYR A 117 -9.21 -5.28 2.42
N VAL A 118 -9.43 -4.23 3.22
CA VAL A 118 -9.35 -2.84 2.80
C VAL A 118 -8.32 -2.10 3.65
N VAL A 119 -7.37 -1.45 2.98
CA VAL A 119 -6.35 -0.61 3.61
C VAL A 119 -6.74 0.85 3.42
N PHE A 120 -6.56 1.68 4.44
CA PHE A 120 -6.78 3.13 4.33
C PHE A 120 -5.46 3.90 4.25
N PRO A 121 -5.48 5.16 3.75
CA PRO A 121 -4.33 6.06 3.76
C PRO A 121 -3.67 6.26 5.13
N SER A 122 -4.41 6.08 6.23
CA SER A 122 -3.87 6.05 7.60
C SER A 122 -2.93 4.87 7.89
N GLY A 123 -2.98 3.82 7.08
CA GLY A 123 -2.30 2.55 7.29
C GLY A 123 -3.14 1.50 8.02
N ARG A 124 -4.36 1.83 8.50
CA ARG A 124 -5.29 0.85 9.08
C ARG A 124 -5.75 -0.16 8.05
N ILE A 125 -5.92 -1.40 8.52
CA ILE A 125 -6.34 -2.56 7.74
C ILE A 125 -7.66 -3.04 8.34
N TYR A 126 -8.67 -3.16 7.49
CA TYR A 126 -10.00 -3.66 7.83
C TYR A 126 -10.23 -4.99 7.14
N GLU A 127 -10.77 -5.93 7.88
CA GLU A 127 -11.24 -7.20 7.35
C GLU A 127 -12.47 -6.95 6.46
N GLY A 128 -12.43 -7.47 5.23
CA GLY A 128 -13.56 -7.49 4.32
C GLY A 128 -14.21 -8.86 4.34
N ARG A 129 -14.38 -9.47 3.16
CA ARG A 129 -14.78 -10.88 3.03
C ARG A 129 -13.73 -11.77 3.70
N PRO A 130 -14.10 -12.81 4.46
CA PRO A 130 -13.08 -13.68 5.06
C PRO A 130 -12.20 -14.32 3.98
N ALA A 131 -10.88 -14.31 4.23
CA ALA A 131 -9.85 -14.55 3.22
C ALA A 131 -9.80 -16.00 2.70
N GLU A 132 -10.41 -16.93 3.44
CA GLU A 132 -10.57 -18.35 3.11
C GLU A 132 -11.69 -18.61 2.08
N TYR A 133 -12.41 -17.58 1.64
CA TYR A 133 -13.47 -17.68 0.64
C TYR A 133 -13.14 -16.90 -0.63
N VAL A 134 -13.74 -17.34 -1.75
CA VAL A 134 -13.62 -16.69 -3.05
C VAL A 134 -14.17 -15.26 -3.00
N GLY A 135 -13.37 -14.30 -3.47
CA GLY A 135 -13.74 -12.88 -3.58
C GLY A 135 -14.76 -12.56 -4.68
N ALA A 136 -15.08 -11.28 -4.85
CA ALA A 136 -15.88 -10.76 -5.97
C ALA A 136 -15.22 -9.54 -6.64
N HIS A 137 -13.90 -9.41 -6.51
CA HIS A 137 -13.14 -8.21 -6.87
C HIS A 137 -12.66 -8.17 -8.34
N THR A 138 -12.57 -9.31 -9.01
CA THR A 138 -12.00 -9.41 -10.36
C THR A 138 -12.76 -10.44 -11.18
N LEU A 139 -13.62 -9.96 -12.07
CA LEU A 139 -14.48 -10.81 -12.90
C LEU A 139 -13.64 -11.86 -13.66
N ASN A 140 -14.09 -13.12 -13.60
CA ASN A 140 -13.43 -14.31 -14.15
C ASN A 140 -12.06 -14.68 -13.53
N HIS A 141 -11.63 -13.98 -12.48
CA HIS A 141 -10.36 -14.25 -11.80
C HIS A 141 -10.49 -14.23 -10.27
N ASN A 142 -11.67 -14.45 -9.69
CA ASN A 142 -11.79 -14.49 -8.22
C ASN A 142 -11.22 -15.80 -7.65
N THR A 143 -11.55 -16.95 -8.25
CA THR A 143 -11.08 -18.26 -7.78
C THR A 143 -9.56 -18.36 -7.89
N GLY A 144 -8.90 -18.56 -6.75
CA GLY A 144 -7.44 -18.65 -6.67
C GLY A 144 -6.72 -17.31 -6.60
N TYR A 145 -7.40 -16.17 -6.65
CA TYR A 145 -6.74 -14.86 -6.53
C TYR A 145 -7.16 -14.17 -5.23
N ALA A 146 -6.16 -13.73 -4.46
CA ALA A 146 -6.36 -12.95 -3.24
C ALA A 146 -6.48 -11.46 -3.58
N GLY A 147 -7.66 -10.86 -3.43
CA GLY A 147 -7.87 -9.44 -3.68
C GLY A 147 -7.97 -8.58 -2.42
N TRP A 148 -7.28 -7.45 -2.42
CA TRP A 148 -7.46 -6.40 -1.41
C TRP A 148 -7.51 -5.02 -2.05
N CYS A 149 -8.16 -4.09 -1.37
CA CYS A 149 -8.36 -2.73 -1.83
C CYS A 149 -7.57 -1.74 -0.97
N LEU A 150 -7.05 -0.68 -1.59
CA LEU A 150 -6.60 0.51 -0.89
C LEU A 150 -7.60 1.64 -1.17
N ASN A 151 -8.24 2.16 -0.14
CA ASN A 151 -9.18 3.27 -0.24
C ASN A 151 -8.53 4.48 -0.95
N GLY A 152 -9.22 5.00 -1.96
CA GLY A 152 -8.79 6.16 -2.75
C GLY A 152 -8.93 5.98 -4.26
N ASN A 153 -8.71 7.08 -4.98
CA ASN A 153 -8.68 7.10 -6.43
C ASN A 153 -7.27 7.46 -6.90
N TYR A 154 -6.42 6.46 -7.02
CA TYR A 154 -5.02 6.63 -7.40
C TYR A 154 -4.77 6.89 -8.89
N GLU A 155 -5.80 7.20 -9.68
CA GLU A 155 -5.61 7.99 -10.91
C GLU A 155 -5.29 9.47 -10.59
N VAL A 156 -5.67 9.93 -9.39
CA VAL A 156 -5.51 11.31 -8.91
C VAL A 156 -4.67 11.35 -7.63
N ASP A 157 -5.06 10.56 -6.64
CA ASP A 157 -4.45 10.53 -5.30
C ASP A 157 -3.07 9.88 -5.31
N LYS A 158 -2.23 10.22 -4.32
CA LYS A 158 -0.92 9.59 -4.09
C LYS A 158 -0.98 8.70 -2.84
N PRO A 159 -0.50 7.45 -2.90
CA PRO A 159 -0.54 6.57 -1.75
C PRO A 159 0.41 7.04 -0.66
N THR A 160 -0.03 6.90 0.59
CA THR A 160 0.83 7.18 1.74
C THR A 160 1.81 6.02 1.95
N LYS A 161 2.98 6.32 2.54
CA LYS A 161 3.95 5.27 2.88
C LYS A 161 3.37 4.24 3.87
N ALA A 162 2.51 4.68 4.78
CA ALA A 162 1.85 3.80 5.75
C ALA A 162 0.92 2.81 5.03
N ALA A 163 0.09 3.30 4.11
CA ALA A 163 -0.81 2.45 3.31
C ALA A 163 -0.05 1.43 2.46
N ILE A 164 1.04 1.82 1.79
CA ILE A 164 1.87 0.90 0.99
C ILE A 164 2.47 -0.21 1.87
N VAL A 165 3.03 0.14 3.03
CA VAL A 165 3.56 -0.84 3.98
C VAL A 165 2.46 -1.80 4.44
N SER A 166 1.25 -1.29 4.71
CA SER A 166 0.10 -2.11 5.09
C SER A 166 -0.40 -3.01 3.95
N CYS A 167 -0.40 -2.56 2.69
CA CYS A 167 -0.72 -3.40 1.54
C CYS A 167 0.28 -4.56 1.39
N HIS A 168 1.59 -4.30 1.58
CA HIS A 168 2.59 -5.37 1.61
C HIS A 168 2.42 -6.32 2.81
N ARG A 169 1.83 -5.85 3.92
CA ARG A 169 1.48 -6.72 5.04
C ARG A 169 0.26 -7.57 4.69
N VAL A 170 -0.80 -7.00 4.11
CA VAL A 170 -1.96 -7.75 3.61
C VAL A 170 -1.53 -8.84 2.64
N ARG A 171 -0.66 -8.52 1.67
CA ARG A 171 -0.11 -9.52 0.73
C ARG A 171 0.54 -10.72 1.46
N ARG A 172 1.24 -10.49 2.57
CA ARG A 172 1.82 -11.57 3.40
C ARG A 172 0.76 -12.35 4.17
N MET A 173 -0.20 -11.67 4.78
CA MET A 173 -1.31 -12.31 5.51
C MET A 173 -2.14 -13.21 4.59
N MET A 174 -2.32 -12.78 3.33
CA MET A 174 -3.01 -13.55 2.28
C MET A 174 -2.17 -14.69 1.69
N GLY A 175 -0.94 -14.96 2.17
CA GLY A 175 -0.12 -16.06 1.65
C GLY A 175 0.30 -15.91 0.17
N VAL A 176 0.42 -14.67 -0.31
CA VAL A 176 0.80 -14.33 -1.71
C VAL A 176 2.02 -13.40 -1.77
N ALA A 177 2.88 -13.43 -0.75
CA ALA A 177 4.07 -12.58 -0.65
C ALA A 177 5.12 -12.86 -1.74
N ASP A 178 5.25 -14.13 -2.09
CA ASP A 178 6.17 -14.74 -3.05
C ASP A 178 5.49 -15.08 -4.39
N LYS A 179 4.18 -14.88 -4.48
CA LYS A 179 3.36 -15.15 -5.67
C LYS A 179 3.21 -13.92 -6.55
N PRO A 180 2.82 -14.06 -7.83
CA PRO A 180 2.54 -12.93 -8.71
C PRO A 180 1.56 -11.92 -8.08
N LEU A 181 1.81 -10.64 -8.32
CA LEU A 181 0.95 -9.54 -7.90
C LEU A 181 0.49 -8.77 -9.13
N TYR A 182 -0.82 -8.72 -9.33
CA TYR A 182 -1.44 -7.98 -10.43
C TYR A 182 -2.13 -6.72 -9.91
N GLY A 183 -2.21 -5.70 -10.75
CA GLY A 183 -3.27 -4.71 -10.68
C GLY A 183 -4.48 -5.18 -11.50
N HIS A 184 -5.69 -4.75 -11.13
CA HIS A 184 -6.92 -5.14 -11.83
C HIS A 184 -6.85 -4.90 -13.35
N TYR A 185 -6.21 -3.82 -13.79
CA TYR A 185 -6.01 -3.48 -15.21
C TYR A 185 -5.27 -4.56 -16.03
N GLN A 186 -4.53 -5.45 -15.38
CA GLN A 186 -3.80 -6.54 -16.04
C GLN A 186 -4.70 -7.76 -16.30
N LEU A 187 -5.89 -7.81 -15.68
CA LEU A 187 -6.82 -8.95 -15.75
C LEU A 187 -8.16 -8.56 -16.39
N ASN A 188 -8.58 -7.30 -16.26
CA ASN A 188 -9.82 -6.76 -16.81
C ASN A 188 -9.60 -5.32 -17.33
N PRO A 189 -10.39 -4.84 -18.31
CA PRO A 189 -10.25 -3.50 -18.89
C PRO A 189 -10.71 -2.40 -17.94
N THR A 190 -9.86 -2.06 -16.96
CA THR A 190 -10.12 -1.05 -15.93
C THR A 190 -8.90 -0.15 -15.71
N ALA A 191 -9.08 1.02 -15.10
CA ALA A 191 -7.95 1.87 -14.65
C ALA A 191 -7.32 1.39 -13.34
N CYS A 192 -8.03 0.54 -12.59
CA CYS A 192 -7.66 0.07 -11.25
C CYS A 192 -6.33 -0.71 -11.26
N PRO A 193 -5.40 -0.48 -10.30
CA PRO A 193 -5.55 0.30 -9.07
C PRO A 193 -5.19 1.78 -9.22
N GLY A 194 -5.05 2.30 -10.43
CA GLY A 194 -4.69 3.69 -10.67
C GLY A 194 -3.21 3.91 -10.93
N LYS A 195 -2.87 4.85 -11.82
CA LYS A 195 -1.48 5.14 -12.25
C LYS A 195 -0.50 5.42 -11.12
N ASN A 196 -0.94 6.00 -10.00
CA ASN A 196 -0.08 6.31 -8.86
C ASN A 196 0.14 5.10 -7.94
N LEU A 197 -0.61 4.00 -8.10
CA LEU A 197 -0.38 2.73 -7.39
C LEU A 197 0.40 1.71 -8.21
N LYS A 198 0.30 1.76 -9.55
CA LYS A 198 1.02 0.82 -10.45
C LYS A 198 2.52 0.68 -10.14
N PRO A 199 3.29 1.75 -9.80
CA PRO A 199 4.70 1.62 -9.46
C PRO A 199 5.01 0.78 -8.21
N TYR A 200 4.01 0.50 -7.38
CA TYR A 200 4.14 -0.31 -6.16
C TYR A 200 3.76 -1.78 -6.37
N LEU A 201 3.31 -2.14 -7.57
CA LEU A 201 3.12 -3.54 -7.95
C LEU A 201 4.51 -4.14 -8.19
N ASN A 202 4.81 -5.25 -7.52
CA ASN A 202 6.07 -5.96 -7.70
C ASN A 202 6.08 -6.64 -9.07
N ASN A 203 6.51 -5.92 -10.10
CA ASN A 203 6.81 -6.51 -11.41
C ASN A 203 8.28 -6.91 -11.57
N GLY A 204 9.03 -7.09 -10.48
CA GLY A 204 10.37 -7.67 -10.55
C GLY A 204 11.32 -6.99 -11.54
N ILE A 205 11.62 -5.71 -11.33
CA ILE A 205 12.84 -5.04 -11.83
C ILE A 205 13.45 -4.25 -10.67
#